data_AF-A0A0C9VLX8-F1
#
_entry.id   AF-A0A0C9VLX8-F1
#
_cell.length_a   1.000
_cell.length_b   1.000
_cell.length_c   1.000
_cell.angle_alpha   90.00
_cell.angle_beta   90.00
_cell.angle_gamma   90.00
#
_symmetry.space_group_name_H-M   'P 1'
#
loop_
_entity.id
_entity.type
_entity.pdbx_description
1 polymer ?
#
loop_
_entity_poly.entity_id
_entity_poly.type
_entity_poly.pdbx_seq_one_letter_code
_entity_poly.pdbx_strand_id
1 'polypeptide(L)' 'GSHSITSFNKTKCLLSDKEEDVILEYALEAAAQGFPDTLHHLEMKATEIIRSRFGSRAEPIGQTWA' A
#
# COMPACT_ATOMS: atom_id res chain seq x y z
N GLY A 1 25.93 17.07 -7.03
CA GLY A 1 25.17 17.47 -5.83
C GLY A 1 24.01 16.51 -5.65
N SER A 2 24.19 15.50 -4.81
CA SER A 2 23.30 14.33 -4.68
C SER A 2 22.26 14.50 -3.58
N HIS A 3 21.50 15.60 -3.62
CA HIS A 3 20.42 15.88 -2.67
C HIS A 3 19.15 16.25 -3.44
N SER A 4 18.29 15.26 -3.73
CA SER A 4 16.83 15.45 -3.84
C SER A 4 16.06 14.31 -4.53
N ILE A 5 16.67 13.22 -4.98
CA ILE A 5 15.87 12.10 -5.54
C ILE A 5 15.01 11.46 -4.44
N THR A 6 15.54 11.37 -3.22
CA THR A 6 14.84 10.80 -2.06
C THR A 6 13.67 11.67 -1.56
N SER A 7 13.74 13.00 -1.70
CA SER A 7 12.61 13.88 -1.34
C SER A 7 11.53 13.93 -2.43
N PHE A 8 11.92 13.75 -3.69
CA PHE A 8 10.99 13.77 -4.83
C PHE A 8 10.09 12.53 -4.91
N ASN A 9 10.54 11.38 -4.38
CA ASN A 9 9.71 10.16 -4.30
C ASN A 9 8.78 10.14 -3.09
N LYS A 10 9.07 10.89 -2.02
CA LYS A 10 8.20 10.98 -0.84
C LYS A 10 6.86 11.67 -1.12
N THR A 11 6.82 12.56 -2.12
CA THR A 11 5.57 13.19 -2.57
C THR A 11 4.78 12.33 -3.55
N LYS A 12 5.37 11.24 -4.06
CA LYS A 12 4.71 10.26 -4.95
C LYS A 12 4.26 8.99 -4.22
N CYS A 13 4.81 8.70 -3.04
CA CYS A 13 4.30 7.62 -2.20
C CYS A 13 3.00 8.06 -1.53
N LEU A 14 1.91 7.39 -1.90
CA LEU A 14 0.60 7.56 -1.29
C LEU A 14 0.58 7.06 0.15
N LEU A 15 1.47 6.11 0.47
CA LEU A 15 1.62 5.48 1.77
C LEU A 15 2.85 6.02 2.49
N SER A 16 2.79 6.09 3.81
CA SER A 16 3.95 6.25 4.67
C SER A 16 4.61 4.90 4.95
N ASP A 17 5.88 4.92 5.36
CA ASP A 17 6.66 3.72 5.70
C ASP A 17 5.88 2.76 6.65
N LYS A 18 5.17 3.32 7.64
CA LYS A 18 4.34 2.54 8.57
C LYS A 18 3.12 1.87 7.92
N GLU A 19 2.51 2.56 6.96
CA GLU A 19 1.34 2.05 6.24
C GLU A 19 1.75 0.93 5.28
N GLU A 20 2.94 1.04 4.68
CA GLU A 20 3.55 -0.03 3.88
C GLU A 20 3.89 -1.25 4.74
N ASP A 21 4.48 -1.07 5.92
CA ASP A 21 4.79 -2.15 6.85
C ASP A 21 3.53 -2.96 7.22
N VAL A 22 2.41 -2.30 7.47
CA VAL A 22 1.12 -2.96 7.77
C VAL A 22 0.62 -3.81 6.61
N ILE A 23 0.74 -3.31 5.36
CA ILE A 23 0.33 -4.06 4.17
C ILE A 23 1.25 -5.26 3.95
N LEU A 24 2.56 -5.10 4.17
CA LEU A 24 3.55 -6.16 4.05
C LEU A 24 3.35 -7.26 5.10
N GLU A 25 3.11 -6.89 6.36
CA GLU A 25 2.82 -7.84 7.43
C GLU A 25 1.57 -8.67 7.09
N TYR A 26 0.50 -8.00 6.66
CA TYR A 26 -0.71 -8.68 6.19
C TYR A 26 -0.44 -9.61 4.99
N ALA A 27 0.39 -9.19 4.02
CA ALA A 27 0.76 -10.01 2.87
C ALA A 27 1.50 -11.29 3.30
N LEU A 28 2.44 -11.16 4.24
CA LEU A 28 3.23 -12.27 4.76
C LEU A 28 2.37 -13.25 5.56
N GLU A 29 1.48 -12.75 6.42
CA GLU A 29 0.54 -13.57 7.18
C GLU A 29 -0.43 -14.32 6.26
N ALA A 30 -0.97 -13.65 5.25
CA ALA A 30 -1.92 -14.24 4.32
C ALA A 30 -1.25 -15.29 3.41
N ALA A 31 0.00 -15.04 2.98
CA ALA A 31 0.81 -16.00 2.25
C ALA A 31 1.15 -17.24 3.09
N ALA A 32 1.47 -17.06 4.38
CA ALA A 32 1.74 -18.17 5.30
C ALA A 32 0.51 -19.05 5.54
N GLN A 33 -0.70 -18.49 5.44
CA GLN A 33 -1.96 -19.22 5.56
C GLN A 33 -2.39 -19.94 4.27
N GLY A 34 -1.67 -19.76 3.17
CA GLY A 34 -1.93 -20.46 1.90
C GLY A 34 -3.17 -19.98 1.15
N PHE A 35 -3.66 -18.76 1.40
CA PHE A 35 -4.82 -18.22 0.71
C PHE A 35 -4.48 -17.81 -0.73
N PRO A 36 -5.23 -18.26 -1.75
CA PRO A 36 -4.94 -17.97 -3.15
C PRO A 36 -5.32 -16.54 -3.60
N ASP A 37 -6.10 -15.79 -2.82
CA ASP A 37 -6.63 -14.46 -3.17
C ASP A 37 -5.98 -13.28 -2.40
N THR A 38 -4.70 -13.39 -2.06
CA THR A 38 -4.01 -12.33 -1.31
C THR A 38 -3.97 -10.99 -2.06
N LEU A 39 -3.91 -10.98 -3.39
CA LEU A 39 -3.80 -9.74 -4.16
C LEU A 39 -5.02 -8.83 -3.98
N HIS A 40 -6.23 -9.36 -4.16
CA HIS A 40 -7.47 -8.58 -4.00
C HIS A 40 -7.62 -8.06 -2.56
N HIS A 41 -7.26 -8.88 -1.58
CA HIS A 41 -7.30 -8.48 -0.18
C HIS A 41 -6.25 -7.42 0.17
N LEU A 42 -5.06 -7.50 -0.43
CA LEU A 42 -4.01 -6.50 -0.30
C LEU A 42 -4.44 -5.17 -0.92
N GLU A 43 -5.04 -5.19 -2.11
CA GLU A 43 -5.63 -4.00 -2.75
C GLU A 43 -6.68 -3.35 -1.85
N MET A 44 -7.58 -4.15 -1.27
CA MET A 44 -8.60 -3.66 -0.34
C MET A 44 -7.98 -3.02 0.91
N LYS A 45 -7.01 -3.69 1.54
CA LYS A 45 -6.34 -3.19 2.74
C LYS A 45 -5.57 -1.90 2.47
N ALA A 46 -4.84 -1.85 1.36
CA ALA A 46 -4.09 -0.68 0.96
C ALA A 46 -5.02 0.50 0.59
N THR A 47 -6.14 0.21 -0.05
CA THR A 47 -7.20 1.19 -0.34
C THR A 47 -7.86 1.71 0.94
N GLU A 48 -8.11 0.85 1.94
CA GLU A 48 -8.68 1.23 3.24
C GLU A 48 -7.76 2.24 3.95
N ILE A 49 -6.45 1.98 3.96
CA ILE A 49 -5.45 2.87 4.55
C ILE A 49 -5.44 4.24 3.85
N ILE A 50 -5.47 4.25 2.50
CA ILE A 50 -5.52 5.50 1.74
C ILE A 50 -6.81 6.27 1.99
N ARG A 51 -7.96 5.59 2.01
CA ARG A 51 -9.25 6.23 2.28
C ARG A 51 -9.35 6.77 3.71
N SER A 52 -8.68 6.14 4.68
CA SER A 52 -8.55 6.67 6.04
C SER A 52 -7.84 8.03 6.06
N ARG A 53 -6.84 8.21 5.18
CA ARG A 53 -5.98 9.41 5.15
C ARG A 53 -6.48 10.53 4.24
N PHE A 54 -7.02 10.18 3.07
CA PHE A 54 -7.43 11.12 2.03
C PHE A 54 -8.96 11.22 1.86
N GLY A 55 -9.72 10.45 2.64
CA GLY A 55 -11.19 10.41 2.62
C GLY A 55 -11.74 9.27 1.77
N SER A 56 -13.02 8.96 1.98
CA SER A 56 -13.71 7.80 1.36
C SER A 56 -13.79 7.84 -0.17
N ARG A 57 -13.51 9.00 -0.79
CA ARG A 57 -13.46 9.20 -2.24
C ARG A 57 -12.07 9.02 -2.84
N ALA A 58 -11.07 8.67 -2.04
CA ALA A 58 -9.75 8.37 -2.56
C ALA A 58 -9.81 7.16 -3.51
N GLU A 59 -9.13 7.29 -4.64
CA GLU A 59 -9.02 6.24 -5.66
C GLU A 59 -8.44 4.96 -5.03
N PRO A 60 -9.00 3.78 -5.35
CA PRO A 60 -8.43 2.52 -4.91
C PRO A 60 -7.04 2.32 -5.51
N ILE A 61 -6.16 1.69 -4.75
CA ILE A 61 -4.80 1.36 -5.19
C ILE A 61 -4.63 -0.13 -5.39
N GLY A 62 -3.60 -0.47 -6.16
CA GLY A 62 -3.20 -1.85 -6.41
C GLY A 62 -3.86 -2.54 -7.60
N GLN A 63 -4.74 -1.85 -8.33
CA GLN A 63 -5.34 -2.36 -9.58
C GLN A 63 -4.33 -2.77 -10.67
N THR A 64 -3.05 -2.35 -10.53
CA THR A 64 -1.96 -2.66 -11.46
C THR A 64 -0.85 -3.50 -10.80
N TRP A 65 -1.14 -4.18 -9.69
CA TRP A 65 -0.15 -5.02 -9.00
C TRP A 65 -0.06 -6.45 -9.58
N ALA A 66 -1.00 -6.83 -10.45
CA ALA A 66 -1.01 -8.12 -11.18
C ALA A 66 -0.07 -8.14 -12.39
#